data_AF-A0A7V1APL1-F1
#
_entry.id   AF-A0A7V1APL1-F1
#
_cell.length_a   1.000
_cell.length_b   1.000
_cell.length_c   1.000
_cell.angle_alpha   90.00
_cell.angle_beta   90.00
_cell.angle_gamma   90.00
#
_symmetry.space_group_name_H-M   'P 1'
#
loop_
_entity.id
_entity.type
_entity.pdbx_description
1 polymer ?
#
loop_
_entity_poly.entity_id
_entity_poly.type
_entity_poly.pdbx_seq_one_letter_code
_entity_poly.pdbx_strand_id
1 'polypeptide(L)' 'KEPFPIDPGFMEALKIGVPPAAGIALGVERLLAILSNQAAIRRIQYFHF' A
#
# COMPACT_ATOMS: atom_id res chain seq x y z
N LYS A 1 10.56 5.06 12.46
CA LYS A 1 10.53 5.02 10.98
C LYS A 1 11.36 6.20 10.52
N GLU A 2 12.39 5.99 9.71
CA GLU A 2 13.12 7.11 9.15
C GLU A 2 12.16 7.99 8.34
N PRO A 3 12.35 9.32 8.35
CA PRO A 3 11.53 10.21 7.54
C PRO A 3 11.73 9.87 6.07
N PHE A 4 10.65 9.90 5.30
CA PHE A 4 10.77 9.80 3.85
C PHE A 4 11.54 11.03 3.32
N PRO A 5 12.41 10.86 2.33
CA PRO A 5 13.03 11.98 1.66
C PRO A 5 11.96 12.86 1.01
N ILE A 6 12.23 14.17 0.92
CA ILE A 6 11.35 15.08 0.18
C ILE A 6 11.41 14.71 -1.30
N ASP A 7 10.25 14.62 -1.95
CA ASP A 7 10.11 14.48 -3.40
C ASP A 7 9.74 15.85 -4.01
N PRO A 8 10.69 16.56 -4.65
CA PRO A 8 10.41 17.86 -5.25
C PRO A 8 9.37 17.79 -6.37
N GLY A 9 9.33 16.68 -7.13
CA GLY A 9 8.39 16.50 -8.22
C GLY A 9 6.95 16.37 -7.72
N PHE A 10 6.74 15.60 -6.65
CA PHE A 10 5.44 15.51 -5.99
C PHE A 10 4.99 16.89 -5.46
N MET A 11 5.90 17.66 -4.88
CA MET A 11 5.60 19.02 -4.38
C MET A 11 5.18 19.98 -5.51
N GLU A 12 5.85 19.97 -6.66
CA GLU A 12 5.44 20.79 -7.80
C GLU A 12 4.08 20.36 -8.35
N ALA A 13 3.79 19.05 -8.40
CA ALA A 13 2.50 18.54 -8.86
C ALA A 13 1.33 19.02 -7.97
N LEU A 14 1.54 19.08 -6.65
CA LEU A 14 0.52 19.59 -5.71
C LEU A 14 0.18 21.06 -5.95
N LYS A 15 1.13 21.88 -6.43
CA LYS A 15 0.90 23.30 -6.76
C LYS A 15 0.05 23.49 -8.01
N ILE A 16 0.14 22.56 -8.97
CA ILE A 16 -0.72 22.53 -10.17
C ILE A 16 -2.18 22.23 -9.77
N GLY A 17 -2.34 21.50 -8.68
CA GLY A 17 -3.63 21.18 -8.06
C GLY A 17 -3.97 19.70 -8.17
N VAL A 18 -4.74 19.22 -7.20
CA VAL A 18 -5.30 17.87 -7.19
C VAL A 18 -6.83 18.04 -7.14
N PRO A 19 -7.60 17.43 -8.07
CA PRO A 19 -9.04 17.45 -7.97
C PRO A 19 -9.51 16.79 -6.66
N PRO A 20 -10.76 17.01 -6.22
CA PRO A 20 -11.30 16.27 -5.08
C PRO A 20 -11.14 14.75 -5.28
N ALA A 21 -10.28 14.14 -4.47
CA ALA A 21 -9.88 12.75 -4.63
C ALA A 21 -9.74 12.07 -3.27
N ALA A 22 -9.93 10.76 -3.24
CA ALA A 22 -9.69 9.90 -2.09
C ALA A 22 -8.82 8.70 -2.51
N GLY A 23 -7.90 8.29 -1.65
CA GLY A 23 -7.05 7.12 -1.84
C GLY A 23 -7.38 6.02 -0.83
N ILE A 24 -7.24 4.76 -1.25
CA ILE A 24 -7.32 3.60 -0.36
C ILE A 24 -6.12 2.67 -0.60
N ALA A 25 -5.63 2.07 0.47
CA ALA A 25 -4.66 0.98 0.41
C ALA A 25 -5.30 -0.30 0.96
N LEU A 26 -5.19 -1.40 0.20
CA LEU A 26 -5.69 -2.71 0.59
C LEU A 26 -4.54 -3.73 0.58
N GLY A 27 -4.35 -4.42 1.70
CA GLY A 27 -3.35 -5.49 1.80
C GLY A 27 -3.84 -6.75 1.12
N VAL A 28 -3.40 -7.01 -0.11
CA VAL A 28 -3.83 -8.17 -0.93
C VAL A 28 -3.57 -9.49 -0.21
N GLU A 29 -2.43 -9.64 0.46
CA GLU A 29 -2.08 -10.87 1.16
C GLU A 29 -3.00 -11.15 2.35
N ARG A 30 -3.43 -10.09 3.03
CA ARG A 30 -4.40 -10.20 4.15
C ARG A 30 -5.79 -10.51 3.63
N LEU A 31 -6.20 -9.88 2.53
CA LEU A 31 -7.47 -10.18 1.87
C LEU A 31 -7.52 -11.66 1.49
N LEU A 32 -6.49 -12.15 0.80
CA LEU A 32 -6.39 -13.55 0.40
C LEU A 32 -6.35 -14.51 1.61
N ALA A 33 -5.61 -14.17 2.67
CA ALA A 33 -5.60 -14.98 3.89
C ALA A 33 -7.01 -15.13 4.48
N ILE A 34 -7.80 -14.06 4.52
CA ILE A 34 -9.20 -14.11 4.99
C ILE A 34 -10.06 -14.95 4.03
N LEU A 35 -10.00 -14.67 2.73
CA LEU A 35 -10.79 -15.39 1.71
C LEU A 35 -10.48 -16.88 1.66
N SER A 36 -9.26 -17.28 2.00
CA SER A 36 -8.81 -18.67 2.06
C SER A 36 -8.87 -19.28 3.47
N ASN A 37 -9.50 -18.61 4.44
CA ASN A 37 -9.61 -19.02 5.85
C ASN A 37 -8.26 -19.42 6.48
N GLN A 38 -7.21 -18.65 6.19
CA GLN A 38 -5.87 -18.84 6.73
C GLN A 38 -5.59 -17.87 7.87
N ALA A 39 -5.16 -18.43 9.01
CA ALA A 39 -4.84 -17.65 10.21
C ALA A 39 -3.53 -16.84 10.12
N ALA A 40 -2.71 -17.04 9.08
CA ALA A 40 -1.44 -16.34 8.90
C ALA A 40 -1.13 -16.11 7.42
N ILE A 41 -0.63 -14.92 7.09
CA ILE A 41 -0.24 -14.53 5.73
C ILE A 41 0.77 -15.52 5.11
N ARG A 42 1.70 -16.05 5.90
CA ARG A 42 2.69 -17.03 5.39
C ARG A 42 2.07 -18.26 4.72
N ARG A 43 0.82 -18.61 5.07
CA ARG A 43 0.12 -19.78 4.51
C ARG A 43 -0.39 -19.57 3.07
N ILE A 44 -0.45 -18.33 2.59
CA ILE A 44 -0.84 -18.02 1.21
C ILE A 44 0.36 -17.61 0.32
N GLN A 45 1.54 -17.50 0.90
CA GLN A 45 2.76 -17.15 0.16
C GLN A 45 3.32 -18.42 -0.52
N TYR A 46 3.60 -18.32 -1.81
CA TYR A 46 4.16 -19.43 -2.58
C TYR A 46 5.66 -19.62 -2.35
N PHE A 47 6.38 -18.53 -2.12
CA PHE A 47 7.80 -18.54 -1.75
C PHE A 47 7.98 -17.85 -0.39
N HIS A 48 8.88 -18.39 0.42
CA HIS A 48 9.27 -17.81 1.71
C HIS A 48 10.79 -17.59 1.68
N PHE A 49 11.22 -16.42 2.10
CA PHE A 49 12.62 -16.01 2.25
C PHE A 49 12.84 -15.49 3.67
#